data_AF-A0A926YSR1-F1
#
_entry.id   AF-A0A926YSR1-F1
#
_cell.length_a   1.000
_cell.length_b   1.000
_cell.length_c   1.000
_cell.angle_alpha   90.00
_cell.angle_beta   90.00
_cell.angle_gamma   90.00
#
_symmetry.space_group_name_H-M   'P 1'
#
loop_
_entity.id
_entity.type
_entity.pdbx_description
1 polymer ?
#
loop_
_entity_poly.entity_id
_entity_poly.type
_entity_poly.pdbx_seq_one_letter_code
_entity_poly.pdbx_strand_id
1 'polypeptide(L)'
;MSWQSNGFFRNTNILTRLNEASATNLIEVYQPGTLSPLSISANVRYSGFVTSLRLFADIQSIPTFDFPVFSDDQSDGERNASLRDAEAASAKKQLNLMLRRDGGDAIKIASLWLYNRRPYYSVDLLLYYTDAAAFDVAADTALLVQVESVGFGVLQDTDSVVIHGSAVEEGENTAPSLHINLPSQQP
;
A
#
# COMPACT_ATOMS: atom_id res chain seq x y z
N MET A 1 7.11 33.79 -22.77
CA MET A 1 5.89 33.38 -22.04
C MET A 1 6.31 32.27 -21.08
N SER A 2 6.63 32.61 -19.83
CA SER A 2 7.09 31.62 -18.82
C SER A 2 5.93 31.30 -17.89
N TRP A 3 5.43 30.09 -17.96
CA TRP A 3 4.47 29.57 -16.99
C TRP A 3 5.24 29.18 -15.73
N GLN A 4 5.15 29.97 -14.66
CA GLN A 4 5.53 29.49 -13.33
C GLN A 4 4.33 28.72 -12.77
N SER A 5 4.34 27.41 -12.97
CA SER A 5 3.47 26.48 -12.24
C SER A 5 4.00 26.37 -10.80
N ASN A 6 3.27 26.89 -9.82
CA ASN A 6 3.56 26.64 -8.42
C ASN A 6 2.82 25.38 -7.98
N GLY A 7 3.41 24.20 -8.16
CA GLY A 7 2.83 22.94 -7.69
C GLY A 7 2.64 22.90 -6.17
N PHE A 8 1.60 22.21 -5.69
CA PHE A 8 1.40 21.94 -4.28
C PHE A 8 1.98 20.58 -3.93
N PHE A 9 2.78 20.52 -2.86
CA PHE A 9 3.36 19.28 -2.36
C PHE A 9 2.96 19.04 -0.91
N ARG A 10 2.65 17.79 -0.57
CA ARG A 10 2.48 17.37 0.83
C ARG A 10 3.00 15.96 1.07
N ASN A 11 3.40 15.71 2.31
CA ASN A 11 3.66 14.36 2.80
C ASN A 11 2.41 13.81 3.47
N THR A 12 2.00 12.61 3.07
CA THR A 12 0.85 11.89 3.63
C THR A 12 1.34 10.59 4.26
N ASN A 13 0.89 10.30 5.48
CA ASN A 13 1.13 9.01 6.11
C ASN A 13 0.06 8.01 5.68
N ILE A 14 0.48 6.77 5.41
CA ILE A 14 -0.40 5.63 5.18
C ILE A 14 -0.46 4.86 6.50
N LEU A 15 -1.66 4.58 6.99
CA LEU A 15 -1.86 3.77 8.20
C LEU A 15 -3.21 3.08 8.16
N THR A 16 -3.19 1.75 8.01
CA THR A 16 -4.37 0.90 7.93
C THR A 16 -4.19 -0.29 8.84
N ARG A 17 -5.14 -0.55 9.74
CA ARG A 17 -5.18 -1.75 10.55
C ARG A 17 -6.21 -2.71 9.97
N LEU A 18 -5.82 -3.98 9.80
CA LEU A 18 -6.71 -5.07 9.47
C LEU A 18 -6.93 -5.93 10.73
N ASN A 19 -8.19 -6.28 10.96
CA ASN A 19 -8.68 -7.13 12.05
C ASN A 19 -9.79 -8.04 11.51
N GLU A 20 -10.43 -8.81 12.39
CA GLU A 20 -11.55 -9.70 12.04
C GLU A 20 -12.67 -9.01 11.26
N ALA A 21 -13.06 -7.79 11.67
CA ALA A 21 -14.12 -7.03 11.01
C ALA A 21 -13.77 -6.61 9.57
N SER A 22 -12.49 -6.55 9.24
CA SER A 22 -11.99 -6.22 7.89
C SER A 22 -11.74 -7.44 7.01
N ALA A 23 -11.83 -8.65 7.57
CA ALA A 23 -11.15 -9.84 7.06
C ALA A 23 -11.77 -10.46 5.79
N THR A 24 -12.88 -9.92 5.29
CA THR A 24 -13.51 -10.31 4.02
C THR A 24 -13.79 -9.13 3.09
N ASN A 25 -13.56 -7.90 3.57
CA ASN A 25 -13.85 -6.69 2.85
C ASN A 25 -12.65 -6.25 2.01
N LEU A 26 -12.92 -5.56 0.91
CA LEU A 26 -11.90 -4.77 0.22
C LEU A 26 -11.64 -3.52 1.05
N ILE A 27 -10.41 -3.40 1.55
CA ILE A 27 -9.99 -2.27 2.37
C ILE A 27 -9.10 -1.38 1.54
N GLU A 28 -9.49 -0.11 1.41
CA GLU A 28 -8.63 0.91 0.83
C GLU A 28 -7.51 1.25 1.82
N VAL A 29 -6.27 1.11 1.35
CA VAL A 29 -5.06 1.44 2.12
C VAL A 29 -4.61 2.85 1.82
N TYR A 30 -4.70 3.25 0.55
CA TYR A 30 -4.24 4.56 0.11
C TYR A 30 -4.93 4.97 -1.19
N GLN A 31 -5.38 6.21 -1.25
CA GLN A 31 -5.73 6.92 -2.48
C GLN A 31 -5.20 8.35 -2.33
N PRO A 32 -4.59 8.95 -3.37
CA PRO A 32 -4.21 10.35 -3.33
C PRO A 32 -5.43 11.21 -2.98
N GLY A 33 -5.27 12.14 -2.03
CA GLY A 33 -6.42 12.91 -1.56
C GLY A 33 -6.91 13.96 -2.57
N THR A 34 -7.95 14.68 -2.18
CA THR A 34 -8.42 15.90 -2.85
C THR A 34 -8.30 17.09 -1.90
N LEU A 35 -8.00 18.29 -2.40
CA LEU A 35 -8.10 19.49 -1.57
C LEU A 35 -9.57 19.78 -1.23
N SER A 36 -9.84 20.11 0.03
CA SER A 36 -11.17 20.55 0.50
C SER A 36 -11.67 21.73 -0.34
N PRO A 37 -12.98 21.86 -0.61
CA PRO A 37 -13.59 23.01 -1.29
C PRO A 37 -13.30 24.37 -0.64
N LEU A 38 -12.83 24.38 0.63
CA LEU A 38 -12.40 25.58 1.36
C LEU A 38 -10.97 26.03 1.01
N SER A 39 -10.27 25.25 0.17
CA SER A 39 -8.95 25.58 -0.36
C SER A 39 -9.11 26.54 -1.55
N ILE A 40 -8.14 27.44 -1.73
CA ILE A 40 -8.18 28.58 -2.68
C ILE A 40 -8.40 28.13 -4.15
N SER A 41 -8.16 26.85 -4.45
CA SER A 41 -8.49 26.19 -5.72
C SER A 41 -9.36 24.96 -5.48
N ALA A 42 -10.64 25.02 -5.87
CA ALA A 42 -11.54 23.87 -5.82
C ALA A 42 -11.10 22.78 -6.82
N ASN A 43 -11.24 21.50 -6.45
CA ASN A 43 -11.08 20.32 -7.31
C ASN A 43 -9.66 20.03 -7.86
N VAL A 44 -8.60 20.45 -7.18
CA VAL A 44 -7.25 19.93 -7.49
C VAL A 44 -7.15 18.47 -7.03
N ARG A 45 -6.90 17.58 -7.99
CA ARG A 45 -6.62 16.16 -7.78
C ARG A 45 -5.11 15.96 -7.64
N TYR A 46 -4.68 15.26 -6.60
CA TYR A 46 -3.27 14.95 -6.40
C TYR A 46 -2.89 13.66 -7.13
N SER A 47 -1.68 13.62 -7.68
CA SER A 47 -0.98 12.36 -7.93
C SER A 47 -0.14 12.02 -6.71
N GLY A 48 -0.02 10.73 -6.39
CA GLY A 48 0.73 10.26 -5.23
C GLY A 48 1.97 9.47 -5.63
N PHE A 49 3.05 9.64 -4.88
CA PHE A 49 4.28 8.86 -4.99
C PHE A 49 4.44 8.10 -3.68
N VAL A 50 4.07 6.82 -3.65
CA VAL A 50 4.24 5.99 -2.45
C VAL A 50 5.72 5.68 -2.30
N THR A 51 6.34 6.25 -1.26
CA THR A 51 7.80 6.18 -1.00
C THR A 51 8.17 5.11 0.01
N SER A 52 7.21 4.68 0.82
CA SER A 52 7.37 3.51 1.69
C SER A 52 6.02 2.85 1.92
N LEU A 53 5.99 1.52 1.92
CA LEU A 53 4.80 0.75 2.26
C LEU A 53 5.24 -0.56 2.91
N ARG A 54 4.89 -0.75 4.18
CA ARG A 54 5.28 -1.91 4.97
C ARG A 54 4.07 -2.53 5.63
N LEU A 55 4.11 -3.84 5.74
CA LEU A 55 3.16 -4.62 6.51
C LEU A 55 3.86 -5.14 7.75
N PHE A 56 3.19 -5.02 8.89
CA PHE A 56 3.50 -5.71 10.13
C PHE A 56 2.44 -6.77 10.35
N ALA A 57 2.85 -8.00 10.63
CA ALA A 57 1.94 -9.10 10.94
C ALA A 57 2.31 -9.80 12.25
N ASP A 58 1.31 -9.92 13.10
CA ASP A 58 1.26 -10.77 14.28
C ASP A 58 0.00 -11.63 14.17
N ILE A 59 0.16 -12.88 13.74
CA ILE A 59 -0.93 -13.83 13.56
C ILE A 59 -0.84 -14.86 14.66
N GLN A 60 -1.85 -14.93 15.53
CA GLN A 60 -1.86 -15.82 16.69
C GLN A 60 -2.95 -16.88 16.59
N SER A 61 -3.91 -16.71 15.69
CA SER A 61 -5.08 -17.59 15.58
C SER A 61 -4.82 -18.91 14.84
N ILE A 62 -3.59 -19.14 14.35
CA ILE A 62 -3.19 -20.37 13.66
C ILE A 62 -1.94 -20.96 14.34
N PRO A 63 -1.65 -22.26 14.18
CA PRO A 63 -0.43 -22.87 14.72
C PRO A 63 0.83 -22.14 14.25
N THR A 64 1.83 -22.06 15.13
CA THR A 64 3.14 -21.46 14.82
C THR A 64 3.76 -22.14 13.60
N PHE A 65 4.35 -21.33 12.72
CA PHE A 65 5.16 -21.83 11.62
C PHE A 65 6.52 -22.30 12.15
N ASP A 66 6.78 -23.59 12.02
CA ASP A 66 8.06 -24.19 12.38
C ASP A 66 9.00 -24.16 11.18
N PHE A 67 10.07 -23.37 11.29
CA PHE A 67 11.11 -23.36 10.27
C PHE A 67 11.85 -24.70 10.27
N PRO A 68 12.09 -25.31 9.10
CA PRO A 68 12.90 -26.51 9.02
C PRO A 68 14.30 -26.22 9.57
N VAL A 69 14.80 -27.14 10.40
CA VAL A 69 16.17 -27.10 10.89
C VAL A 69 17.07 -27.59 9.76
N PHE A 70 17.96 -26.71 9.30
CA PHE A 70 18.93 -27.06 8.27
C PHE A 70 20.19 -27.63 8.91
N SER A 71 20.75 -28.66 8.30
CA SER A 71 22.06 -29.18 8.66
C SER A 71 23.17 -28.54 7.82
N ASP A 72 24.41 -28.60 8.31
CA ASP A 72 25.57 -27.97 7.67
C ASP A 72 25.96 -28.68 6.35
N ASP A 73 25.58 -29.95 6.20
CA ASP A 73 25.85 -30.78 5.02
C ASP A 73 24.80 -30.63 3.90
N GLN A 74 23.67 -29.96 4.17
CA GLN A 74 22.64 -29.73 3.16
C GLN A 74 23.07 -28.70 2.12
N SER A 75 22.86 -29.05 0.85
CA SER A 75 22.99 -28.12 -0.27
C SER A 75 21.91 -27.05 -0.25
N ASP A 76 22.17 -25.91 -0.90
CA ASP A 76 21.17 -24.84 -1.04
C ASP A 76 19.89 -25.32 -1.74
N GLY A 77 19.99 -26.28 -2.66
CA GLY A 77 18.85 -26.90 -3.32
C GLY A 77 17.94 -27.66 -2.34
N GLU A 78 18.53 -28.45 -1.45
CA GLU A 78 17.81 -29.22 -0.42
C GLU A 78 17.19 -28.31 0.64
N ARG A 79 17.90 -27.24 1.03
CA ARG A 79 17.37 -26.21 1.94
C ARG A 79 16.15 -25.52 1.33
N ASN A 80 16.24 -25.12 0.07
CA ASN A 80 15.13 -24.49 -0.65
C ASN A 80 13.94 -25.43 -0.84
N ALA A 81 14.18 -26.71 -1.14
CA ALA A 81 13.12 -27.71 -1.24
C ALA A 81 12.42 -27.90 0.11
N SER A 82 13.19 -28.08 1.19
CA SER A 82 12.66 -28.26 2.55
C SER A 82 11.85 -27.05 3.01
N LEU A 83 12.28 -25.83 2.67
CA LEU A 83 11.55 -24.61 2.97
C LEU A 83 10.21 -24.55 2.23
N ARG A 84 10.20 -24.87 0.93
CA ARG A 84 8.96 -24.90 0.12
C ARG A 84 7.97 -25.92 0.65
N ASP A 85 8.44 -27.11 1.01
CA ASP A 85 7.59 -28.17 1.55
C ASP A 85 6.99 -27.74 2.90
N ALA A 86 7.79 -27.11 3.77
CA ALA A 86 7.32 -26.54 5.03
C ALA A 86 6.27 -25.43 4.81
N GLU A 87 6.50 -24.50 3.88
CA GLU A 87 5.57 -23.43 3.52
C GLU A 87 4.24 -23.97 2.96
N ALA A 88 4.30 -25.02 2.15
CA ALA A 88 3.13 -25.65 1.55
C ALA A 88 2.26 -26.33 2.62
N ALA A 89 2.87 -27.09 3.53
CA ALA A 89 2.18 -27.83 4.58
C ALA A 89 1.64 -26.94 5.72
N SER A 90 2.23 -25.76 5.92
CA SER A 90 1.90 -24.92 7.06
C SER A 90 0.57 -24.18 6.93
N ALA A 91 -0.08 -24.00 8.09
CA ALA A 91 -1.24 -23.14 8.23
C ALA A 91 -0.86 -21.69 7.89
N LYS A 92 -1.69 -21.05 7.06
CA LYS A 92 -1.43 -19.71 6.53
C LYS A 92 -2.74 -19.00 6.19
N LYS A 93 -2.72 -17.68 6.25
CA LYS A 93 -3.77 -16.81 5.72
C LYS A 93 -3.26 -16.09 4.48
N GLN A 94 -4.16 -15.62 3.61
CA GLN A 94 -3.77 -14.88 2.42
C GLN A 94 -4.11 -13.41 2.58
N LEU A 95 -3.17 -12.54 2.21
CA LEU A 95 -3.45 -11.14 1.94
C LEU A 95 -3.22 -10.88 0.44
N ASN A 96 -4.23 -10.34 -0.22
CA ASN A 96 -4.18 -9.91 -1.60
C ASN A 96 -3.88 -8.41 -1.65
N LEU A 97 -2.94 -8.03 -2.50
CA LEU A 97 -2.62 -6.66 -2.86
C LEU A 97 -3.32 -6.33 -4.18
N MET A 98 -4.07 -5.23 -4.22
CA MET A 98 -4.93 -4.90 -5.34
C MET A 98 -4.87 -3.42 -5.71
N LEU A 99 -5.17 -3.11 -6.96
CA LEU A 99 -5.36 -1.75 -7.45
C LEU A 99 -6.76 -1.60 -8.00
N ARG A 100 -7.36 -0.43 -7.83
CA ARG A 100 -8.64 -0.10 -8.46
C ARG A 100 -8.60 1.32 -8.99
N ARG A 101 -9.09 1.49 -10.21
CA ARG A 101 -9.37 2.81 -10.77
C ARG A 101 -10.82 3.21 -10.43
N ASP A 102 -11.09 4.50 -10.23
CA ASP A 102 -12.44 5.04 -10.04
C ASP A 102 -13.41 4.47 -11.09
N GLY A 103 -14.51 3.87 -10.61
CA GLY A 103 -15.54 3.27 -11.47
C GLY A 103 -15.17 1.92 -12.11
N GLY A 104 -13.98 1.38 -11.84
CA GLY A 104 -13.54 0.05 -12.30
C GLY A 104 -13.54 -1.02 -11.21
N ASP A 105 -13.30 -2.26 -11.62
CA ASP A 105 -13.12 -3.40 -10.72
C ASP A 105 -11.74 -3.37 -10.04
N ALA A 106 -11.64 -3.98 -8.87
CA ALA A 106 -10.36 -4.18 -8.19
C ALA A 106 -9.58 -5.31 -8.88
N ILE A 107 -8.34 -5.03 -9.27
CA ILE A 107 -7.43 -5.95 -9.95
C ILE A 107 -6.35 -6.39 -8.97
N LYS A 108 -6.19 -7.71 -8.81
CA LYS A 108 -5.15 -8.29 -7.96
C LYS A 108 -3.77 -8.17 -8.62
N ILE A 109 -2.82 -7.63 -7.87
CA ILE A 109 -1.41 -7.47 -8.27
C ILE A 109 -0.59 -8.63 -7.73
N ALA A 110 -0.73 -8.92 -6.44
CA ALA A 110 0.03 -9.96 -5.77
C ALA A 110 -0.78 -10.58 -4.62
N SER A 111 -0.31 -11.73 -4.16
CA SER A 111 -0.79 -12.39 -2.93
C SER A 111 0.41 -12.71 -2.05
N LEU A 112 0.24 -12.57 -0.74
CA LEU A 112 1.26 -12.90 0.24
C LEU A 112 0.66 -13.76 1.36
N TRP A 113 1.48 -14.69 1.84
CA TRP A 113 1.11 -15.59 2.91
C TRP A 113 1.41 -14.95 4.27
N LEU A 114 0.43 -15.01 5.15
CA LEU A 114 0.52 -14.59 6.53
C LEU A 114 0.65 -15.83 7.41
N TYR A 115 1.76 -15.92 8.14
CA TYR A 115 2.08 -17.04 9.03
C TYR A 115 2.11 -16.58 10.48
N ASN A 116 1.88 -17.50 11.41
CA ASN A 116 2.21 -17.27 12.82
C ASN A 116 3.72 -17.44 13.02
N ARG A 117 4.47 -16.33 12.93
CA ARG A 117 5.91 -16.30 13.16
C ARG A 117 6.22 -15.42 14.36
N ARG A 118 6.79 -16.01 15.40
CA ARG A 118 7.23 -15.27 16.61
C ARG A 118 8.58 -14.57 16.41
N PRO A 119 8.82 -13.42 17.04
CA PRO A 119 7.86 -12.64 17.85
C PRO A 119 6.80 -11.93 17.01
N TYR A 120 7.17 -11.47 15.82
CA TYR A 120 6.34 -10.88 14.76
C TYR A 120 7.27 -10.70 13.55
N TYR A 121 6.73 -10.25 12.42
CA TYR A 121 7.57 -9.88 11.27
C TYR A 121 7.00 -8.73 10.46
N SER A 122 7.86 -8.13 9.65
CA SER A 122 7.50 -7.08 8.70
C SER A 122 7.85 -7.47 7.28
N VAL A 123 7.02 -7.08 6.32
CA VAL A 123 7.22 -7.27 4.89
C VAL A 123 7.23 -5.91 4.21
N ASP A 124 8.18 -5.69 3.31
CA ASP A 124 8.17 -4.53 2.42
C ASP A 124 7.16 -4.79 1.28
N LEU A 125 6.06 -4.05 1.29
CA LEU A 125 5.00 -4.20 0.31
C LEU A 125 5.28 -3.42 -0.97
N LEU A 126 6.15 -2.40 -0.95
CA LEU A 126 6.41 -1.56 -2.11
C LEU A 126 7.01 -2.38 -3.26
N LEU A 127 7.85 -3.36 -2.92
CA LEU A 127 8.50 -4.29 -3.86
C LEU A 127 7.52 -5.13 -4.69
N TYR A 128 6.25 -5.25 -4.29
CA TYR A 128 5.23 -5.95 -5.06
C TYR A 128 4.56 -5.05 -6.12
N TYR A 129 4.70 -3.73 -6.01
CA TYR A 129 4.13 -2.76 -6.95
C TYR A 129 5.18 -2.23 -7.94
N THR A 130 6.43 -2.08 -7.49
CA THR A 130 7.50 -1.50 -8.29
C THR A 130 8.88 -1.91 -7.79
N ASP A 131 9.87 -1.88 -8.68
CA ASP A 131 11.30 -1.96 -8.40
C ASP A 131 11.96 -0.58 -8.24
N ALA A 132 11.21 0.50 -8.51
CA ALA A 132 11.67 1.87 -8.36
C ALA A 132 11.63 2.33 -6.89
N ALA A 133 12.21 3.50 -6.63
CA ALA A 133 12.24 4.11 -5.29
C ALA A 133 10.86 4.60 -4.81
N ALA A 134 9.90 4.78 -5.72
CA ALA A 134 8.52 5.14 -5.40
C ALA A 134 7.57 4.52 -6.42
N PHE A 135 6.33 4.28 -5.98
CA PHE A 135 5.24 3.83 -6.85
C PHE A 135 4.31 5.01 -7.17
N ASP A 136 4.15 5.29 -8.46
CA ASP A 136 3.30 6.37 -8.97
C ASP A 136 1.84 5.94 -8.94
N VAL A 137 1.02 6.69 -8.23
CA VAL A 137 -0.42 6.46 -8.06
C VAL A 137 -1.17 7.64 -8.66
N ALA A 138 -1.91 7.38 -9.73
CA ALA A 138 -2.78 8.37 -10.34
C ALA A 138 -3.90 8.80 -9.36
N ALA A 139 -4.41 10.02 -9.54
CA ALA A 139 -5.43 10.59 -8.65
C ALA A 139 -6.73 9.79 -8.54
N ASP A 140 -7.05 9.00 -9.57
CA ASP A 140 -8.24 8.15 -9.65
C ASP A 140 -7.92 6.68 -9.35
N THR A 141 -6.76 6.39 -8.74
CA THR A 141 -6.34 5.03 -8.40
C THR A 141 -6.19 4.86 -6.90
N ALA A 142 -6.76 3.76 -6.38
CA ALA A 142 -6.65 3.34 -5.00
C ALA A 142 -5.84 2.05 -4.89
N LEU A 143 -5.02 1.97 -3.83
CA LEU A 143 -4.38 0.76 -3.35
C LEU A 143 -5.33 0.10 -2.36
N LEU A 144 -5.60 -1.19 -2.57
CA LEU A 144 -6.50 -1.96 -1.74
C LEU A 144 -5.84 -3.24 -1.28
N VAL A 145 -6.37 -3.76 -0.19
CA VAL A 145 -6.04 -5.09 0.29
C VAL A 145 -7.29 -5.89 0.60
N GLN A 146 -7.16 -7.20 0.50
CA GLN A 146 -8.21 -8.14 0.86
C GLN A 146 -7.59 -9.33 1.58
N VAL A 147 -8.15 -9.71 2.72
CA VAL A 147 -7.83 -10.99 3.34
C VAL A 147 -8.72 -12.06 2.73
N GLU A 148 -8.13 -13.19 2.39
CA GLU A 148 -8.84 -14.33 1.81
C GLU A 148 -8.51 -15.61 2.59
N SER A 149 -9.53 -16.44 2.82
CA SER A 149 -9.36 -17.74 3.45
C SER A 149 -8.86 -18.76 2.45
N VAL A 150 -7.71 -19.37 2.73
CA VAL A 150 -7.11 -20.46 1.93
C VAL A 150 -7.14 -21.79 2.67
N GLY A 151 -8.25 -22.05 3.37
CA GLY A 151 -8.48 -23.28 4.13
C GLY A 151 -8.21 -23.19 5.63
N PHE A 152 -7.63 -22.07 6.10
CA PHE A 152 -7.31 -21.83 7.52
C PHE A 152 -8.06 -20.62 8.11
N GLY A 153 -9.12 -20.16 7.44
CA GLY A 153 -9.93 -19.02 7.86
C GLY A 153 -9.32 -17.67 7.50
N VAL A 154 -10.03 -16.61 7.91
CA VAL A 154 -9.61 -15.20 7.79
C VAL A 154 -9.05 -14.69 9.12
N LEU A 155 -8.65 -13.42 9.22
CA LEU A 155 -8.18 -12.82 10.50
C LEU A 155 -9.21 -12.99 11.62
N GLN A 156 -8.75 -13.24 12.83
CA GLN A 156 -9.55 -13.29 14.07
C GLN A 156 -9.12 -12.17 15.01
N ASP A 157 -9.90 -11.91 16.07
CA ASP A 157 -9.61 -10.87 17.07
C ASP A 157 -8.21 -10.94 17.71
N THR A 158 -7.59 -12.12 17.77
CA THR A 158 -6.23 -12.31 18.29
C THR A 158 -5.13 -11.95 17.30
N ASP A 159 -5.48 -11.67 16.04
CA ASP A 159 -4.51 -11.30 15.01
C ASP A 159 -4.41 -9.78 14.87
N SER A 160 -3.22 -9.31 14.48
CA SER A 160 -2.97 -7.92 14.20
C SER A 160 -2.13 -7.79 12.93
N VAL A 161 -2.73 -7.18 11.90
CA VAL A 161 -2.02 -6.79 10.69
C VAL A 161 -2.12 -5.27 10.53
N VAL A 162 -0.98 -4.62 10.38
CA VAL A 162 -0.90 -3.17 10.20
C VAL A 162 -0.11 -2.87 8.94
N ILE A 163 -0.71 -2.12 8.04
CA ILE A 163 -0.04 -1.56 6.87
C ILE A 163 0.26 -0.10 7.17
N HIS A 164 1.51 0.30 7.01
CA HIS A 164 1.93 1.66 7.24
C HIS A 164 2.99 2.11 6.25
N GLY A 165 3.11 3.42 6.06
CA GLY A 165 4.02 3.97 5.06
C GLY A 165 3.88 5.46 4.88
N SER A 166 4.40 5.95 3.76
CA SER A 166 4.40 7.35 3.40
C SER A 166 4.22 7.53 1.90
N ALA A 167 3.53 8.61 1.52
CA ALA A 167 3.45 9.08 0.16
C ALA A 167 3.76 10.58 0.09
N VAL A 168 4.35 11.00 -1.02
CA VAL A 168 4.43 12.42 -1.40
C VAL A 168 3.33 12.66 -2.42
N GLU A 169 2.50 13.67 -2.21
CA GLU A 169 1.43 14.03 -3.14
C GLU A 169 1.75 15.35 -3.82
N GLU A 170 1.57 15.37 -5.15
CA GLU A 170 1.77 16.55 -6.00
C GLU A 170 0.46 16.93 -6.69
N GLY A 171 0.09 18.21 -6.60
CA GLY A 171 -1.10 18.77 -7.21
C GLY A 171 -0.76 19.95 -8.11
N GLU A 172 -1.39 20.03 -9.28
CA GLU A 172 -1.22 21.16 -10.18
C GLU A 172 -1.97 22.39 -9.65
N ASN A 173 -1.28 23.54 -9.61
CA ASN A 173 -1.92 24.82 -9.38
C ASN A 173 -2.39 25.40 -10.72
N THR A 174 -3.64 25.13 -11.05
CA THR A 174 -4.31 25.69 -12.23
C THR A 174 -4.95 27.05 -11.97
N ALA A 175 -4.45 27.83 -10.98
CA ALA A 175 -4.92 29.19 -10.80
C ALA A 175 -4.72 29.99 -12.11
N PRO A 176 -5.78 30.61 -12.67
CA PRO A 176 -5.60 31.49 -13.81
C PRO A 176 -4.68 32.63 -13.38
N SER A 177 -3.60 32.85 -14.12
CA SER A 177 -2.75 34.02 -13.92
C SER A 177 -3.60 35.28 -14.12
N LEU A 178 -3.95 35.96 -13.03
CA LEU A 178 -4.59 37.27 -13.08
C LEU A 178 -3.59 38.26 -13.68
N HIS A 179 -3.66 38.47 -14.99
CA HIS A 179 -3.02 39.61 -15.62
C HIS A 179 -3.73 40.87 -15.14
N ILE A 180 -3.20 41.49 -14.08
CA ILE A 180 -3.54 42.85 -13.72
C ILE A 180 -2.92 43.73 -14.80
N ASN A 181 -3.72 44.11 -15.80
CA ASN A 181 -3.37 45.19 -16.71
C ASN A 181 -3.31 46.47 -15.88
N LEU A 182 -2.12 46.83 -15.41
CA LEU A 182 -1.88 48.16 -14.87
C LEU A 182 -2.12 49.15 -16.03
N PRO A 183 -3.06 50.10 -15.92
CA PRO A 183 -3.21 51.12 -16.94
C PRO A 183 -1.88 51.85 -17.06
N SER A 184 -1.35 51.87 -18.29
CA SER A 184 -0.18 52.65 -18.65
C SER A 184 -0.35 54.07 -18.13
N GLN A 185 0.53 54.51 -17.24
CA GLN A 185 0.65 55.94 -16.97
C GLN A 185 1.06 56.59 -18.29
N GLN A 186 0.11 57.26 -18.93
CA GLN A 186 0.39 58.15 -20.05
C GLN A 186 1.20 59.36 -19.53
N PRO A 187 2.09 59.92 -20.38
CA PRO A 187 3.19 60.81 -19.99
C PRO A 187 2.75 62.14 -19.38
#